data_AF-A0A3C1KM30-F1
#
_entry.id   AF-A0A3C1KM30-F1
#
_cell.length_a   1.000
_cell.length_b   1.000
_cell.length_c   1.000
_cell.angle_alpha   90.00
_cell.angle_beta   90.00
_cell.angle_gamma   90.00
#
_symmetry.space_group_name_H-M   'P 1'
#
loop_
_entity.id
_entity.type
_entity.pdbx_description
1 polymer ?
#
loop_
_entity_poly.entity_id
_entity_poly.type
_entity_poly.pdbx_seq_one_letter_code
_entity_poly.pdbx_strand_id
1 'polypeptide(L)'
;LFVQPDLPQLKRWLFIPPHARNGVREGDYLRCAILRHPIRDGKPQAKVLQVLGNDQTPGIENLYSIAKYRLAPSWSSAALRDLEKQLADARPLASEGRQDLTDLEFVSIDAAKTQDIDDALYADISSDGWTLYVAIA
;
A
#
# COMPACT_ATOMS: atom_id res chain seq x y z
N LEU A 1 -22.82 -22.30 5.30
CA LEU A 1 -22.22 -21.12 4.66
C LEU A 1 -21.09 -21.58 3.78
N PHE A 2 -21.00 -20.99 2.61
CA PHE A 2 -19.94 -21.23 1.65
C PHE A 2 -19.32 -19.90 1.31
N VAL A 3 -18.06 -19.92 0.86
CA VAL A 3 -17.39 -18.76 0.30
C VAL A 3 -16.98 -19.07 -1.13
N GLN A 4 -17.25 -18.12 -2.02
CA GLN A 4 -16.75 -18.14 -3.38
C GLN A 4 -15.29 -17.63 -3.36
N PRO A 5 -14.30 -18.44 -3.74
CA PRO A 5 -12.93 -17.99 -3.83
C PRO A 5 -12.71 -17.09 -5.05
N ASP A 6 -12.04 -15.97 -4.86
CA ASP A 6 -11.49 -15.15 -5.97
C ASP A 6 -10.03 -15.56 -6.26
N LEU A 7 -9.86 -16.81 -6.66
CA LEU A 7 -8.58 -17.34 -7.12
C LEU A 7 -8.83 -18.14 -8.41
N PRO A 8 -8.13 -17.85 -9.51
CA PRO A 8 -8.37 -18.51 -10.79
C PRO A 8 -8.30 -20.04 -10.73
N GLN A 9 -7.48 -20.58 -9.83
CA GLN A 9 -7.24 -22.01 -9.65
C GLN A 9 -8.36 -22.70 -8.85
N LEU A 10 -9.16 -21.96 -8.08
CA LEU A 10 -10.24 -22.50 -7.26
C LEU A 10 -11.60 -22.15 -7.90
N LYS A 11 -12.23 -23.14 -8.54
CA LYS A 11 -13.54 -22.96 -9.19
C LYS A 11 -14.73 -23.38 -8.34
N ARG A 12 -14.48 -24.11 -7.24
CA ARG A 12 -15.52 -24.61 -6.34
C ARG A 12 -15.66 -23.71 -5.12
N TRP A 13 -16.89 -23.48 -4.71
CA TRP A 13 -17.18 -22.84 -3.43
C TRP A 13 -16.65 -23.69 -2.27
N LEU A 14 -16.11 -23.03 -1.25
CA LEU A 14 -15.48 -23.69 -0.11
C LEU A 14 -16.45 -23.65 1.07
N PHE A 15 -16.66 -24.79 1.72
CA PHE A 15 -17.53 -24.85 2.90
C PHE A 15 -16.85 -24.16 4.10
N ILE A 16 -17.59 -23.31 4.81
CA ILE A 16 -17.14 -22.72 6.08
C ILE A 16 -17.86 -23.41 7.24
N PRO A 17 -17.17 -24.27 8.03
CA PRO A 17 -17.78 -24.96 9.15
C PRO A 17 -18.19 -23.97 10.25
N PRO A 18 -19.20 -24.29 11.09
CA PRO A 18 -19.76 -23.37 12.07
C PRO A 18 -18.73 -22.66 12.96
N HIS A 19 -17.74 -23.38 13.47
CA HIS A 19 -16.68 -22.86 14.34
C HIS A 19 -15.70 -21.89 13.63
N ALA A 20 -15.71 -21.84 12.29
CA ALA A 20 -14.76 -21.07 11.49
C ALA A 20 -15.41 -19.88 10.75
N ARG A 21 -16.67 -19.55 11.08
CA ARG A 21 -17.45 -18.49 10.43
C ARG A 21 -17.12 -17.08 10.91
N ASN A 22 -16.72 -16.91 12.17
CA ASN A 22 -16.38 -15.61 12.75
C ASN A 22 -17.44 -14.49 12.51
N GLY A 23 -18.73 -14.81 12.64
CA GLY A 23 -19.82 -13.83 12.56
C GLY A 23 -20.16 -13.29 11.16
N VAL A 24 -19.64 -13.88 10.09
CA VAL A 24 -19.88 -13.43 8.71
C VAL A 24 -21.34 -13.49 8.28
N ARG A 25 -21.71 -12.55 7.43
CA ARG A 25 -23.02 -12.44 6.77
C ARG A 25 -22.89 -12.69 5.27
N GLU A 26 -24.02 -12.93 4.62
CA GLU A 26 -24.09 -13.00 3.17
C GLU A 26 -23.72 -11.64 2.56
N GLY A 27 -22.95 -11.66 1.47
CA GLY A 27 -22.43 -10.46 0.82
C GLY A 27 -21.13 -9.91 1.42
N ASP A 28 -20.63 -10.45 2.53
CA ASP A 28 -19.34 -10.02 3.08
C ASP A 28 -18.17 -10.49 2.20
N TYR A 29 -17.22 -9.59 1.95
CA TYR A 29 -15.89 -9.91 1.44
C TYR A 29 -14.98 -10.39 2.56
N LEU A 30 -14.31 -11.51 2.34
CA LEU A 30 -13.60 -12.24 3.39
C LEU A 30 -12.16 -12.53 2.98
N ARG A 31 -11.24 -12.35 3.92
CA ARG A 31 -9.93 -12.99 3.86
C ARG A 31 -10.00 -14.34 4.56
N CYS A 32 -9.78 -15.41 3.81
CA CYS A 32 -9.90 -16.78 4.30
C CYS A 32 -8.57 -17.53 4.20
N ALA A 33 -8.41 -18.57 5.01
CA ALA A 33 -7.40 -19.61 4.84
C ALA A 33 -8.07 -20.93 4.45
N ILE A 34 -7.38 -21.75 3.65
CA ILE A 34 -7.81 -23.14 3.42
C ILE A 34 -7.63 -23.89 4.74
N LEU A 35 -8.73 -24.43 5.26
CA LEU A 35 -8.75 -25.25 6.47
C LEU A 35 -8.56 -26.73 6.13
N ARG A 36 -9.11 -27.17 4.99
CA ARG A 36 -9.02 -28.56 4.52
C ARG A 36 -8.94 -28.63 3.01
N HIS A 37 -7.91 -29.31 2.49
CA HIS A 37 -7.69 -29.50 1.06
C HIS A 37 -8.57 -30.64 0.50
N PRO A 38 -9.11 -30.55 -0.72
CA PRO A 38 -10.05 -31.54 -1.27
C PRO A 38 -9.41 -32.87 -1.71
N ILE A 39 -8.10 -33.08 -1.56
CA ILE A 39 -7.38 -34.24 -2.13
C ILE A 39 -7.88 -35.60 -1.64
N ARG A 40 -8.41 -35.69 -0.41
CA ARG A 40 -8.78 -36.98 0.20
C ARG A 40 -10.20 -37.44 -0.17
N ASP A 41 -11.16 -36.52 -0.17
CA ASP A 41 -12.59 -36.85 -0.29
C ASP A 41 -13.40 -35.81 -1.07
N GLY A 42 -12.73 -34.86 -1.74
CA GLY A 42 -13.36 -33.83 -2.54
C GLY A 42 -14.11 -32.76 -1.75
N LYS A 43 -13.97 -32.70 -0.41
CA LYS A 43 -14.71 -31.76 0.46
C LYS A 43 -13.79 -30.68 1.02
N PRO A 44 -13.55 -29.58 0.28
CA PRO A 44 -12.69 -28.50 0.73
C PRO A 44 -13.38 -27.66 1.80
N GLN A 45 -12.60 -27.12 2.73
CA GLN A 45 -13.09 -26.21 3.76
C GLN A 45 -12.20 -24.97 3.88
N ALA A 46 -12.82 -23.86 4.24
CA ALA A 46 -12.13 -22.60 4.54
C ALA A 46 -12.44 -22.13 5.96
N LYS A 47 -11.52 -21.35 6.54
CA LYS A 47 -11.75 -20.59 7.76
C LYS A 47 -11.63 -19.09 7.47
N VAL A 48 -12.51 -18.31 8.08
CA VAL A 48 -12.46 -16.85 8.00
C VAL A 48 -11.32 -16.36 8.89
N LEU A 49 -10.39 -15.59 8.32
CA LEU A 49 -9.35 -14.89 9.07
C LEU A 49 -9.78 -13.47 9.42
N GLN A 50 -10.45 -12.79 8.47
CA GLN A 50 -10.87 -11.41 8.61
C GLN A 50 -12.09 -11.14 7.73
N VAL A 51 -13.05 -10.40 8.26
CA VAL A 51 -14.15 -9.79 7.50
C VAL A 51 -13.65 -8.44 6.99
N LEU A 52 -13.63 -8.23 5.68
CA LEU A 52 -13.15 -6.98 5.07
C LEU A 52 -14.26 -5.93 5.04
N GLY A 53 -15.50 -6.35 4.84
CA GLY A 53 -16.67 -5.49 4.69
C GLY A 53 -17.62 -6.06 3.64
N ASN A 54 -18.42 -5.22 3.03
CA ASN A 54 -19.39 -5.55 1.98
C ASN A 54 -19.47 -4.39 0.95
N ASP A 55 -20.36 -4.50 -0.04
CA ASP A 55 -20.54 -3.50 -1.11
C ASP A 55 -20.87 -2.08 -0.60
N GLN A 56 -21.36 -1.94 0.63
CA GLN A 56 -21.68 -0.65 1.25
C GLN A 56 -20.54 -0.10 2.11
N THR A 57 -19.47 -0.87 2.30
CA THR A 57 -18.31 -0.45 3.10
C THR A 57 -17.48 0.54 2.29
N PRO A 58 -17.30 1.80 2.75
CA PRO A 58 -16.49 2.77 2.04
C PRO A 58 -15.04 2.26 1.88
N GLY A 59 -14.51 2.32 0.66
CA GLY A 59 -13.15 1.86 0.38
C GLY A 59 -12.99 0.34 0.34
N ILE A 60 -14.08 -0.42 0.15
CA ILE A 60 -14.02 -1.90 0.10
C ILE A 60 -13.08 -2.40 -1.00
N GLU A 61 -13.02 -1.70 -2.14
CA GLU A 61 -12.12 -2.00 -3.26
C GLU A 61 -10.64 -1.92 -2.85
N ASN A 62 -10.28 -0.96 -1.99
CA ASN A 62 -8.94 -0.81 -1.47
C ASN A 62 -8.63 -1.91 -0.46
N LEU A 63 -9.53 -2.15 0.51
CA LEU A 63 -9.36 -3.20 1.52
C LEU A 63 -9.24 -4.59 0.88
N TYR A 64 -10.07 -4.84 -0.14
CA TYR A 64 -10.04 -6.05 -0.93
C TYR A 64 -8.71 -6.23 -1.67
N SER A 65 -8.25 -5.19 -2.36
CA SER A 65 -6.99 -5.22 -3.13
C SER A 65 -5.79 -5.44 -2.22
N ILE A 66 -5.73 -4.74 -1.07
CA ILE A 66 -4.71 -4.94 -0.04
C ILE A 66 -4.69 -6.41 0.39
N ALA A 67 -5.85 -7.00 0.70
CA ALA A 67 -5.94 -8.38 1.14
C ALA A 67 -5.56 -9.39 0.04
N LYS A 68 -6.02 -9.16 -1.21
CA LYS A 68 -5.79 -10.04 -2.37
C LYS A 68 -4.32 -10.10 -2.75
N TYR A 69 -3.67 -8.94 -2.85
CA TYR A 69 -2.27 -8.82 -3.24
C TYR A 69 -1.31 -8.86 -2.05
N ARG A 70 -1.83 -9.04 -0.82
CA ARG A 70 -1.05 -9.12 0.43
C ARG A 70 -0.17 -7.89 0.64
N LEU A 71 -0.71 -6.72 0.33
CA LEU A 71 -0.05 -5.44 0.59
C LEU A 71 -0.04 -5.17 2.09
N ALA A 72 1.01 -4.50 2.58
CA ALA A 72 1.07 -4.06 3.97
C ALA A 72 0.23 -2.79 4.14
N PRO A 73 -0.84 -2.80 4.96
CA PRO A 73 -1.68 -1.61 5.15
C PRO A 73 -1.04 -0.58 6.09
N SER A 74 -0.01 -0.98 6.83
CA SER A 74 0.64 -0.16 7.85
C SER A 74 2.13 -0.50 7.95
N TRP A 75 2.92 0.51 8.33
CA TRP A 75 4.32 0.32 8.68
C TRP A 75 4.47 -0.55 9.92
N SER A 76 5.58 -1.29 10.01
CA SER A 76 5.90 -2.05 11.23
C SER A 76 6.32 -1.12 12.35
N SER A 77 6.09 -1.52 13.61
CA SER A 77 6.55 -0.75 14.77
C SER A 77 8.08 -0.60 14.81
N ALA A 78 8.82 -1.53 14.20
CA ALA A 78 10.27 -1.40 14.06
C ALA A 78 10.64 -0.30 13.06
N ALA A 79 9.99 -0.23 11.91
CA ALA A 79 10.21 0.81 10.91
C ALA A 79 9.85 2.20 11.43
N LEU A 80 8.74 2.33 12.17
CA LEU A 80 8.35 3.60 12.80
C LEU A 80 9.37 4.08 13.83
N ARG A 81 9.86 3.19 14.70
CA ARG A 81 10.92 3.54 15.68
C ARG A 81 12.24 3.90 15.01
N ASP A 82 12.57 3.27 13.89
CA ASP A 82 13.78 3.60 13.14
C ASP A 82 13.67 5.00 12.53
N LEU A 83 12.53 5.30 11.89
CA LEU A 83 12.22 6.62 11.37
C LEU A 83 12.29 7.71 12.44
N GLU A 84 11.68 7.49 13.62
CA GLU A 84 11.72 8.44 14.75
C GLU A 84 13.15 8.78 15.18
N LYS A 85 14.04 7.77 15.21
CA LYS A 85 15.46 7.98 15.54
C LYS A 85 16.18 8.77 14.46
N GLN A 86 15.99 8.41 13.19
CA GLN A 86 16.62 9.10 12.08
C GLN A 86 16.20 10.58 12.03
N LEU A 87 14.93 10.88 12.30
CA LEU A 87 14.42 12.24 12.33
C LEU A 87 15.00 13.08 13.49
N ALA A 88 15.28 12.48 14.65
CA ALA A 88 15.89 13.19 15.77
C ALA A 88 17.30 13.71 15.44
N ASP A 89 18.06 12.91 14.69
CA ASP A 89 19.44 13.21 14.32
C ASP A 89 19.57 13.90 12.94
N ALA A 90 18.48 14.02 12.18
CA ALA A 90 18.49 14.60 10.85
C ALA A 90 18.96 16.06 10.88
N ARG A 91 19.97 16.36 10.04
CA ARG A 91 20.47 17.72 9.77
C ARG A 91 20.58 17.90 8.25
N PRO A 92 19.46 18.03 7.52
CA PRO A 92 19.44 17.96 6.05
C PRO A 92 20.30 19.02 5.35
N LEU A 93 20.53 20.15 6.00
CA LEU A 93 21.38 21.24 5.47
C LEU A 93 22.86 21.12 5.90
N ALA A 94 23.19 20.23 6.84
CA ALA A 94 24.56 20.05 7.34
C ALA A 94 25.24 18.91 6.58
N SER A 95 25.62 19.15 5.33
CA SER A 95 26.38 18.20 4.52
C SER A 95 27.64 18.85 4.00
N GLU A 96 28.80 18.40 4.47
CA GLU A 96 30.09 18.77 3.89
C GLU A 96 30.13 18.22 2.45
N GLY A 97 30.35 19.10 1.47
CA GLY A 97 30.48 18.72 0.05
C GLY A 97 29.26 18.97 -0.84
N ARG A 98 28.16 19.57 -0.34
CA ARG A 98 27.08 20.06 -1.20
C ARG A 98 27.41 21.45 -1.76
N GLN A 99 27.11 21.66 -3.03
CA GLN A 99 27.08 22.99 -3.61
C GLN A 99 25.81 23.71 -3.16
N ASP A 100 25.96 24.95 -2.67
CA ASP A 100 24.83 25.79 -2.35
C ASP A 100 24.23 26.38 -3.64
N LEU A 101 22.93 26.14 -3.85
CA LEU A 101 22.14 26.65 -4.96
C LEU A 101 20.89 27.39 -4.46
N THR A 102 20.85 27.78 -3.18
CA THR A 102 19.68 28.44 -2.57
C THR A 102 19.39 29.83 -3.15
N ASP A 103 20.36 30.41 -3.87
CA ASP A 103 20.20 31.66 -4.63
C ASP A 103 19.39 31.48 -5.94
N LEU A 104 19.18 30.24 -6.41
CA LEU A 104 18.38 29.96 -7.62
C LEU A 104 16.91 29.82 -7.26
N GLU A 105 16.03 30.44 -8.05
CA GLU A 105 14.58 30.44 -7.85
C GLU A 105 13.93 29.13 -8.35
N PHE A 106 14.26 28.02 -7.69
CA PHE A 106 13.62 26.72 -7.97
C PHE A 106 12.11 26.77 -7.71
N VAL A 107 11.35 26.13 -8.60
CA VAL A 107 9.90 25.94 -8.47
C VAL A 107 9.54 24.46 -8.60
N SER A 108 8.54 24.00 -7.84
CA SER A 108 7.86 22.72 -8.08
C SER A 108 6.49 22.98 -8.72
N ILE A 109 5.99 22.02 -9.50
CA ILE A 109 4.71 22.15 -10.21
C ILE A 109 3.88 20.90 -9.95
N ASP A 110 3.03 20.99 -8.94
CA ASP A 110 2.30 19.86 -8.39
C ASP A 110 0.78 20.11 -8.33
N ALA A 111 0.02 19.04 -8.15
CA ALA A 111 -1.39 19.16 -7.82
C ALA A 111 -1.57 19.73 -6.40
N ALA A 112 -2.65 20.48 -6.18
CA ALA A 112 -2.93 21.12 -4.89
C ALA A 112 -3.05 20.16 -3.68
N LYS A 113 -3.10 18.84 -3.92
CA LYS A 113 -3.19 17.80 -2.87
C LYS A 113 -1.90 16.99 -2.72
N THR A 114 -0.87 17.23 -3.51
CA THR A 114 0.43 16.55 -3.39
C THR A 114 1.06 16.93 -2.04
N GLN A 115 1.63 15.95 -1.35
CA GLN A 115 2.32 16.15 -0.07
C GLN A 115 3.80 15.76 -0.13
N ASP A 116 4.12 14.88 -1.06
CA ASP A 116 5.42 14.30 -1.39
C ASP A 116 5.99 15.00 -2.63
N ILE A 117 6.44 16.24 -2.47
CA ILE A 117 7.09 17.01 -3.53
C ILE A 117 8.56 16.60 -3.58
N ASP A 118 8.94 15.89 -4.64
CA ASP A 118 10.26 15.26 -4.76
C ASP A 118 11.18 15.97 -5.76
N ASP A 119 10.67 16.92 -6.55
CA ASP A 119 11.43 17.62 -7.58
C ASP A 119 11.22 19.13 -7.61
N ALA A 120 12.25 19.84 -8.10
CA ALA A 120 12.17 21.26 -8.40
C ALA A 120 13.00 21.63 -9.63
N LEU A 121 12.53 22.63 -10.37
CA LEU A 121 13.09 23.06 -11.65
C LEU A 121 13.54 24.52 -11.58
N TYR A 122 14.69 24.80 -12.19
CA TYR A 122 15.14 26.16 -12.52
C TYR A 122 15.79 26.13 -13.91
N ALA A 123 15.49 27.11 -14.75
CA ALA A 123 16.06 27.20 -16.10
C ALA A 123 16.52 28.62 -16.39
N ASP A 124 17.69 28.76 -17.00
CA ASP A 124 18.27 30.03 -17.40
C ASP A 124 18.80 29.97 -18.83
N ILE A 125 18.87 31.13 -19.50
CA ILE A 125 19.37 31.25 -20.87
C ILE A 125 20.91 31.19 -20.84
N SER A 126 21.50 30.34 -21.67
CA SER A 126 22.96 30.25 -21.88
C SER A 126 23.35 30.79 -23.25
N SER A 127 24.66 30.90 -23.52
CA SER A 127 25.19 31.35 -24.81
C SER A 127 24.81 30.47 -26.01
N ASP A 128 24.45 29.21 -25.75
CA ASP A 128 24.15 28.17 -26.74
C ASP A 128 22.74 27.56 -26.57
N GLY A 129 21.91 28.14 -25.71
CA GLY A 129 20.55 27.65 -25.46
C GLY A 129 20.10 27.93 -24.03
N TRP A 130 19.96 26.86 -23.25
CA TRP A 130 19.45 26.91 -21.89
C TRP A 130 20.26 25.98 -20.98
N THR A 131 20.47 26.43 -19.74
CA THR A 131 20.89 25.56 -18.64
C THR A 131 19.65 25.20 -17.83
N LEU A 132 19.33 23.91 -17.75
CA LEU A 132 18.22 23.39 -16.94
C LEU A 132 18.79 22.68 -15.71
N TYR A 133 18.31 23.08 -14.54
CA TYR A 133 18.54 22.41 -13.26
C TYR A 133 17.29 21.61 -12.89
N VAL A 134 17.51 20.35 -12.53
CA VAL A 134 16.48 19.45 -11.98
C VAL A 134 16.99 18.96 -10.64
N ALA A 135 16.41 19.47 -9.55
CA ALA A 135 16.71 19.04 -8.19
C ALA A 135 15.78 17.90 -7.80
N ILE A 136 16.32 16.84 -7.17
CA ILE A 136 15.58 15.65 -6.71
C ILE A 136 15.88 15.44 -5.22
N ALA A 137 14.86 15.08 -4.44
CA ALA A 137 14.92 14.85 -2.98
C ALA A 137 15.88 13.73 -2.55
#